data_AF-A0A6S7JQV8-F1
#
_entry.id   AF-A0A6S7JQV8-F1
#
_cell.length_a   1.000
_cell.length_b   1.000
_cell.length_c   1.000
_cell.angle_alpha   90.00
_cell.angle_beta   90.00
_cell.angle_gamma   90.00
#
_symmetry.space_group_name_H-M   'P 1'
#
loop_
_entity.id
_entity.type
_entity.pdbx_description
1 polymer ?
#
loop_
_entity_poly.entity_id
_entity_poly.type
_entity_poly.pdbx_seq_one_letter_code
_entity_poly.pdbx_strand_id
1 'polypeptide(L)'
;MDRPLVTRDQAIDLADEIFGFKVDSSSAKSAKELDSYDDRNFYLRGMKDGKEGEFLLKVYNRCFEDRKVIDAIHKIMFCLKDGGVICPLPQKTVTGNYLEIRNLPVTPGIQEAKKPKLDEKNDLSLCIVCLFTFVPGKTIKDFQDHGHTFKDELFYRVGQIVANVASALKVETLVMFLRGISEVNCSKIVLDFYSCE
;
A
#
# COMPACT_ATOMS: atom_id res chain seq x y z
N MET A 1 12.80 10.48 -7.06
CA MET A 1 12.91 9.23 -6.29
C MET A 1 13.01 8.05 -7.24
N ASP A 2 13.78 7.03 -6.89
CA ASP A 2 13.90 5.82 -7.71
C ASP A 2 12.66 4.95 -7.52
N ARG A 3 11.89 4.77 -8.60
CA ARG A 3 10.65 4.00 -8.58
C ARG A 3 10.91 2.54 -8.95
N PRO A 4 10.34 1.55 -8.25
CA PRO A 4 10.50 0.14 -8.61
C PRO A 4 10.05 -0.13 -10.06
N LEU A 5 10.87 -0.87 -10.80
CA LEU A 5 10.58 -1.38 -12.15
C LEU A 5 9.96 -2.77 -12.04
N VAL A 6 8.74 -2.81 -11.53
CA VAL A 6 7.95 -4.04 -11.44
C VAL A 6 6.90 -4.03 -12.53
N THR A 7 6.90 -5.03 -13.40
CA THR A 7 5.86 -5.22 -14.41
C THR A 7 4.64 -5.92 -13.79
N ARG A 8 3.52 -5.92 -14.51
CA ARG A 8 2.32 -6.67 -14.10
C ARG A 8 2.63 -8.16 -13.88
N ASP A 9 3.37 -8.79 -14.78
CA ASP A 9 3.64 -10.23 -14.69
C ASP A 9 4.57 -10.53 -13.49
N GLN A 10 5.58 -9.68 -13.26
CA GLN A 10 6.40 -9.76 -12.05
C GLN A 10 5.59 -9.54 -10.76
N ALA A 11 4.59 -8.66 -10.78
CA ALA A 11 3.70 -8.46 -9.64
C ALA A 11 2.85 -9.71 -9.36
N ILE A 12 2.39 -10.42 -10.40
CA ILE A 12 1.68 -11.70 -10.26
C ILE A 12 2.61 -12.74 -9.62
N ASP A 13 3.84 -12.86 -10.13
CA ASP A 13 4.84 -13.79 -9.59
C ASP A 13 5.17 -13.49 -8.13
N LEU A 14 5.41 -12.21 -7.79
CA LEU A 14 5.64 -11.78 -6.41
C LEU A 14 4.46 -12.11 -5.49
N ALA A 15 3.23 -11.91 -5.95
CA ALA A 15 2.05 -12.19 -5.15
C ALA A 15 1.88 -13.69 -4.86
N ASP A 16 2.18 -14.52 -5.85
CA ASP A 16 2.17 -15.98 -5.71
C ASP A 16 3.29 -16.45 -4.77
N GLU A 17 4.54 -16.13 -5.10
CA GLU A 17 5.72 -16.56 -4.34
C GLU A 17 5.67 -16.15 -2.86
N ILE A 18 5.29 -14.90 -2.59
CA ILE A 18 5.40 -14.32 -1.26
C ILE A 18 4.14 -14.59 -0.42
N PHE A 19 2.95 -14.56 -1.03
CA PHE A 19 1.68 -14.59 -0.30
C PHE A 19 0.81 -15.83 -0.60
N GLY A 20 1.27 -16.72 -1.49
CA GLY A 20 0.50 -17.88 -1.94
C GLY A 20 -0.78 -17.47 -2.66
N PHE A 21 -0.77 -16.31 -3.32
CA PHE A 21 -1.95 -15.76 -4.00
C PHE A 21 -1.90 -16.04 -5.50
N LYS A 22 -2.82 -16.88 -5.98
CA LYS A 22 -2.92 -17.25 -7.40
C LYS A 22 -3.85 -16.29 -8.12
N VAL A 23 -3.29 -15.39 -8.93
CA VAL A 23 -4.06 -14.47 -9.76
C VAL A 23 -4.77 -15.22 -10.87
N ASP A 24 -6.02 -14.86 -11.14
CA ASP A 24 -6.80 -15.44 -12.24
C ASP A 24 -6.30 -14.92 -13.59
N SER A 25 -5.59 -15.75 -14.34
CA SER A 25 -5.05 -15.40 -15.66
C SER A 25 -6.10 -15.38 -16.78
N SER A 26 -7.35 -15.77 -16.52
CA SER A 26 -8.39 -15.87 -17.57
C SER A 26 -8.90 -14.51 -18.05
N SER A 27 -8.65 -13.43 -17.29
CA SER A 27 -9.10 -12.09 -17.61
C SER A 27 -7.97 -11.07 -17.45
N ALA A 28 -7.76 -10.25 -18.48
CA ALA A 28 -6.82 -9.13 -18.42
C ALA A 28 -7.18 -8.10 -17.33
N LYS A 29 -8.42 -8.11 -16.82
CA LYS A 29 -8.87 -7.23 -15.72
C LYS A 29 -8.44 -7.72 -14.34
N SER A 30 -8.01 -8.98 -14.22
CA SER A 30 -7.62 -9.60 -12.95
C SER A 30 -6.25 -9.14 -12.46
N ALA A 31 -5.47 -8.44 -13.28
CA ALA A 31 -4.23 -7.79 -12.86
C ALA A 31 -4.05 -6.47 -13.61
N LYS A 32 -3.95 -5.36 -12.88
CA LYS A 32 -3.69 -4.03 -13.45
C LYS A 32 -2.85 -3.19 -12.51
N GLU A 33 -1.91 -2.43 -13.07
CA GLU A 33 -1.24 -1.37 -12.33
C GLU A 33 -2.23 -0.24 -12.04
N LEU A 34 -2.14 0.33 -10.84
CA LEU A 34 -2.93 1.47 -10.39
C LEU A 34 -2.08 2.74 -10.44
N ASP A 35 -2.74 3.87 -10.70
CA ASP A 35 -2.12 5.19 -10.67
C ASP A 35 -1.46 5.41 -9.30
N SER A 36 -0.16 5.65 -9.32
CA SER A 36 0.70 5.77 -8.14
C SER A 36 1.90 6.63 -8.48
N TYR A 37 2.39 7.39 -7.51
CA TYR A 37 3.46 8.37 -7.73
C TYR A 37 4.83 7.71 -7.67
N ASP A 38 5.30 7.40 -6.46
CA ASP A 38 6.63 6.85 -6.24
C ASP A 38 6.66 5.32 -6.06
N ASP A 39 5.59 4.76 -5.50
CA ASP A 39 5.44 3.31 -5.32
C ASP A 39 4.90 2.63 -6.58
N ARG A 40 4.89 1.30 -6.62
CA ARG A 40 4.11 0.53 -7.60
C ARG A 40 2.96 -0.19 -6.91
N ASN A 41 1.75 0.08 -7.39
CA ASN A 41 0.52 -0.47 -6.85
C ASN A 41 -0.16 -1.32 -7.93
N PHE A 42 -0.56 -2.54 -7.62
CA PHE A 42 -1.26 -3.43 -8.53
C PHE A 42 -2.54 -3.93 -7.89
N TYR A 43 -3.67 -3.72 -8.57
CA TYR A 43 -4.90 -4.45 -8.27
C TYR A 43 -4.75 -5.85 -8.84
N LEU A 44 -5.06 -6.85 -8.02
CA LEU A 44 -5.03 -8.25 -8.40
C LEU A 44 -6.30 -8.97 -7.91
N ARG A 45 -6.85 -9.87 -8.72
CA ARG A 45 -8.00 -10.72 -8.38
C ARG A 45 -7.66 -12.19 -8.63
N GLY A 46 -8.06 -13.06 -7.71
CA GLY A 46 -7.74 -14.47 -7.80
C GLY A 46 -8.06 -15.24 -6.53
N MET A 47 -7.32 -16.30 -6.27
CA MET A 47 -7.54 -17.23 -5.15
C MET A 47 -6.43 -17.12 -4.11
N LYS A 48 -6.80 -16.84 -2.85
CA LYS A 48 -5.92 -16.92 -1.68
C LYS A 48 -6.53 -17.85 -0.64
N ASP A 49 -5.75 -18.80 -0.11
CA ASP A 49 -6.20 -19.71 0.96
C ASP A 49 -7.53 -20.42 0.61
N GLY A 50 -7.70 -20.79 -0.66
CA GLY A 50 -8.90 -21.45 -1.20
C GLY A 50 -10.12 -20.55 -1.41
N LYS A 51 -9.99 -19.23 -1.22
CA LYS A 51 -11.07 -18.26 -1.36
C LYS A 51 -10.78 -17.26 -2.47
N GLU A 52 -11.79 -16.94 -3.27
CA GLU A 52 -11.70 -15.86 -4.24
C GLU A 52 -11.66 -14.52 -3.51
N GLY A 53 -10.83 -13.60 -4.00
CA GLY A 53 -10.68 -12.27 -3.42
C GLY A 53 -9.99 -11.27 -4.34
N GLU A 54 -10.09 -10.01 -3.94
CA GLU A 54 -9.45 -8.87 -4.59
C GLU A 54 -8.42 -8.26 -3.63
N PHE A 55 -7.23 -7.97 -4.14
CA PHE A 55 -6.10 -7.52 -3.35
C PHE A 55 -5.36 -6.38 -4.04
N LEU A 56 -4.66 -5.60 -3.23
CA LEU A 56 -3.70 -4.59 -3.64
C LEU A 56 -2.30 -5.09 -3.31
N LEU A 57 -1.49 -5.38 -4.31
CA LEU A 57 -0.05 -5.56 -4.13
C LEU A 57 0.61 -4.18 -4.20
N LYS A 58 1.37 -3.82 -3.16
CA LYS A 58 2.15 -2.59 -3.10
C LYS A 58 3.62 -2.93 -2.99
N VAL A 59 4.42 -2.36 -3.88
CA VAL A 59 5.88 -2.37 -3.84
C VAL A 59 6.32 -0.97 -3.50
N TYR A 60 6.80 -0.80 -2.27
CA TYR A 60 7.28 0.48 -1.79
C TYR A 60 8.57 0.86 -2.52
N ASN A 61 8.71 2.16 -2.80
CA ASN A 61 9.96 2.74 -3.24
C ASN A 61 11.04 2.64 -2.15
N ARG A 62 12.25 3.08 -2.48
CA ARG A 62 13.40 3.06 -1.57
C ARG A 62 13.24 3.92 -0.30
N CYS A 63 12.24 4.79 -0.21
CA CYS A 63 12.08 5.65 0.99
C CYS A 63 11.71 4.85 2.23
N PHE A 64 11.15 3.66 2.06
CA PHE A 64 10.80 2.76 3.15
C PHE A 64 11.87 1.69 3.32
N GLU A 65 13.04 2.08 3.82
CA GLU A 65 14.07 1.11 4.25
C GLU A 65 13.80 0.58 5.67
N ASP A 66 12.96 1.27 6.46
CA ASP A 66 12.67 0.87 7.83
C ASP A 66 11.37 0.05 7.95
N ARG A 67 11.56 -1.27 8.08
CA ARG A 67 10.52 -2.23 8.42
C ARG A 67 9.62 -1.77 9.58
N LYS A 68 10.17 -1.10 10.59
CA LYS A 68 9.41 -0.67 11.78
C LYS A 68 8.32 0.34 11.44
N VAL A 69 8.56 1.21 10.45
CA VAL A 69 7.57 2.18 9.99
C VAL A 69 6.39 1.45 9.34
N ILE A 70 6.67 0.47 8.47
CA ILE A 70 5.63 -0.35 7.85
C ILE A 70 4.87 -1.16 8.89
N ASP A 71 5.57 -1.78 9.85
CA ASP A 71 4.93 -2.52 10.95
C ASP A 71 4.03 -1.62 11.81
N ALA A 72 4.42 -0.35 12.04
CA ALA A 72 3.59 0.62 12.74
C ALA A 72 2.33 1.00 11.93
N ILE A 73 2.48 1.21 10.62
CA ILE A 73 1.35 1.47 9.71
C ILE A 73 0.38 0.28 9.71
N HIS A 74 0.89 -0.96 9.66
CA HIS A 74 0.07 -2.16 9.74
C HIS A 74 -0.71 -2.25 11.05
N LYS A 75 -0.09 -1.93 12.19
CA LYS A 75 -0.79 -1.86 13.48
C LYS A 75 -1.94 -0.85 13.42
N ILE A 76 -1.68 0.35 12.92
CA ILE A 76 -2.71 1.39 12.74
C ILE A 76 -3.88 0.87 11.90
N MET A 77 -3.63 0.15 10.80
CA MET A 77 -4.70 -0.43 9.98
C MET A 77 -5.56 -1.42 10.76
N PHE A 78 -4.96 -2.26 11.61
CA PHE A 78 -5.72 -3.15 12.49
C PHE A 78 -6.52 -2.37 13.55
N CYS A 79 -5.93 -1.34 14.16
CA CYS A 79 -6.62 -0.44 15.09
C CYS A 79 -7.88 0.19 14.45
N LEU A 80 -7.74 0.70 13.23
CA LEU A 80 -8.84 1.30 12.47
C LEU A 80 -9.95 0.29 12.20
N LYS A 81 -9.59 -0.93 11.79
CA LYS A 81 -10.55 -2.02 11.56
C LYS A 81 -11.32 -2.38 12.83
N ASP A 82 -10.63 -2.50 13.96
CA ASP A 82 -11.26 -2.82 15.24
C ASP A 82 -12.19 -1.69 15.71
N GLY A 83 -11.88 -0.44 15.33
CA GLY A 83 -12.75 0.73 15.46
C GLY A 83 -13.89 0.81 14.43
N GLY A 84 -14.09 -0.20 13.57
CA GLY A 84 -15.14 -0.24 12.56
C GLY A 84 -14.88 0.63 11.32
N VAL A 85 -13.66 1.15 11.15
CA VAL A 85 -13.27 1.94 9.97
C VAL A 85 -12.87 0.99 8.85
N ILE A 86 -13.45 1.18 7.67
CA ILE A 86 -13.09 0.42 6.46
C ILE A 86 -11.75 0.93 5.94
N CYS A 87 -10.74 0.05 5.91
CA CYS A 87 -9.43 0.34 5.32
C CYS A 87 -8.82 -0.93 4.70
N PRO A 88 -7.79 -0.81 3.85
CA PRO A 88 -7.01 -1.95 3.41
C PRO A 88 -6.36 -2.66 4.60
N LEU A 89 -6.33 -4.00 4.57
CA LEU A 89 -5.75 -4.82 5.63
C LEU A 89 -4.56 -5.63 5.13
N PRO A 90 -3.41 -5.59 5.83
CA PRO A 90 -2.23 -6.37 5.47
C PRO A 90 -2.53 -7.88 5.46
N GLN A 91 -2.05 -8.58 4.44
CA GLN A 91 -2.17 -10.02 4.28
C GLN A 91 -0.87 -10.72 4.66
N LYS A 92 -1.00 -11.89 5.28
CA LYS A 92 0.16 -12.68 5.65
C LYS A 92 0.82 -13.30 4.42
N THR A 93 2.14 -13.20 4.39
CA THR A 93 3.05 -14.00 3.56
C THR A 93 2.92 -15.48 3.90
N VAL A 94 3.46 -16.35 3.05
CA VAL A 94 3.54 -17.80 3.29
C VAL A 94 4.34 -18.15 4.56
N THR A 95 5.25 -17.27 4.99
CA THR A 95 6.04 -17.43 6.22
C THR A 95 5.37 -16.83 7.46
N GLY A 96 4.20 -16.20 7.32
CA GLY A 96 3.42 -15.63 8.41
C GLY A 96 3.70 -14.17 8.75
N ASN A 97 4.69 -13.53 8.11
CA ASN A 97 4.94 -12.09 8.19
C ASN A 97 3.91 -11.29 7.35
N TYR A 98 3.85 -9.97 7.49
CA TYR A 98 2.94 -9.10 6.70
C TYR A 98 3.63 -8.36 5.54
N LEU A 99 4.94 -8.52 5.40
CA LEU A 99 5.76 -7.92 4.36
C LEU A 99 6.93 -8.84 4.03
N GLU A 100 7.50 -8.63 2.86
CA GLU A 100 8.74 -9.27 2.40
C GLU A 100 9.66 -8.20 1.82
N ILE A 101 10.97 -8.34 1.97
CA ILE A 101 11.97 -7.47 1.36
C ILE A 101 12.58 -8.20 0.17
N ARG A 102 12.57 -7.57 -1.02
CA ARG A 102 13.15 -8.14 -2.24
C ARG A 102 14.10 -7.14 -2.91
N ASN A 103 15.15 -7.66 -3.54
CA ASN A 103 15.98 -6.89 -4.45
C ASN A 103 15.27 -6.78 -5.80
N LEU A 104 14.80 -5.59 -6.14
CA LEU A 104 14.05 -5.32 -7.37
C LEU A 104 14.74 -4.23 -8.20
N PRO A 105 14.66 -4.30 -9.55
CA PRO A 105 15.19 -3.24 -10.40
C PRO A 105 14.45 -1.93 -10.15
N VAL A 106 15.13 -0.81 -10.28
CA VAL A 106 14.54 0.54 -10.15
C VAL A 106 14.84 1.40 -11.38
N THR A 107 13.96 2.36 -11.66
CA THR A 107 14.24 3.37 -12.67
C THR A 107 15.28 4.33 -12.09
N PRO A 108 16.39 4.60 -12.79
CA PRO A 108 17.30 5.66 -12.36
C PRO A 108 16.51 6.97 -12.29
N GLY A 109 16.52 7.63 -11.14
CA GLY A 109 15.98 8.98 -11.02
C GLY A 109 16.60 9.91 -12.06
N ILE A 110 15.86 10.94 -12.48
CA ILE A 110 16.36 12.02 -13.33
C ILE A 110 17.44 12.79 -12.55
N GLN A 111 18.66 12.27 -12.49
CA GLN A 111 19.86 12.99 -12.13
C GLN A 111 20.84 12.82 -13.29
N GLU A 112 20.88 13.88 -14.10
CA GLU A 112 21.86 14.22 -15.14
C GLU A 112 22.26 13.13 -16.16
N ALA A 113 22.05 13.48 -17.41
CA ALA A 113 22.60 12.83 -18.59
C ALA A 113 24.13 12.68 -18.52
N LYS A 114 24.63 11.64 -17.87
CA LYS A 114 25.94 11.06 -18.14
C LYS A 114 25.73 9.87 -19.07
N LYS A 115 26.35 9.98 -20.26
CA LYS A 115 26.33 8.98 -21.34
C LYS A 115 26.36 7.56 -20.78
N PRO A 116 25.50 6.65 -21.28
CA PRO A 116 25.49 5.27 -20.81
C PRO A 116 26.83 4.63 -21.15
N LYS A 117 27.58 4.22 -20.12
CA LYS A 117 28.58 3.17 -20.29
C LYS A 117 27.81 1.86 -20.37
N LEU A 118 28.08 1.12 -21.43
CA LEU A 118 27.50 -0.16 -21.79
C LEU A 118 28.01 -1.25 -20.84
N ASP A 119 27.63 -1.18 -19.56
CA ASP A 119 27.82 -2.25 -18.57
C ASP A 119 26.48 -2.39 -17.82
N GLU A 120 25.55 -3.15 -18.41
CA GLU A 120 24.21 -3.46 -17.91
C GLU A 120 24.25 -4.20 -16.56
N LYS A 121 24.48 -3.48 -15.47
CA LYS A 121 23.96 -3.89 -14.16
C LYS A 121 22.67 -3.12 -13.95
N ASN A 122 21.54 -3.82 -14.04
CA ASN A 122 20.28 -3.31 -13.50
C ASN A 122 20.54 -2.91 -12.05
N ASP A 123 20.45 -1.62 -11.73
CA ASP A 123 20.56 -1.16 -10.35
C ASP A 123 19.40 -1.77 -9.56
N LEU A 124 19.74 -2.76 -8.74
CA LEU A 124 18.81 -3.41 -7.83
C LEU A 124 18.74 -2.60 -6.54
N SER A 125 17.54 -2.44 -6.00
CA SER A 125 17.31 -1.84 -4.70
C SER A 125 16.48 -2.76 -3.82
N LEU A 126 16.64 -2.65 -2.49
CA LEU A 126 15.78 -3.31 -1.54
C LEU A 126 14.42 -2.60 -1.53
N CYS A 127 13.38 -3.32 -1.94
CA CYS A 127 12.00 -2.85 -1.91
C CYS A 127 11.19 -3.69 -0.93
N ILE A 128 10.27 -3.04 -0.21
CA ILE A 128 9.29 -3.73 0.63
C ILE A 128 8.08 -4.08 -0.23
N VAL A 129 7.67 -5.34 -0.19
CA VAL A 129 6.49 -5.87 -0.88
C VAL A 129 5.43 -6.21 0.16
N CYS A 130 4.24 -5.64 0.00
CA CYS A 130 3.08 -5.87 0.87
C CYS A 130 1.85 -6.21 0.03
N LEU A 131 0.98 -7.07 0.57
CA LEU A 131 -0.32 -7.38 -0.01
C LEU A 131 -1.41 -6.93 0.95
N PHE A 132 -2.42 -6.22 0.45
CA PHE A 132 -3.54 -5.71 1.24
C PHE A 132 -4.87 -6.19 0.66
N THR A 133 -5.91 -6.29 1.49
CA THR A 133 -7.28 -6.40 0.95
C THR A 133 -7.61 -5.19 0.08
N PHE A 134 -8.29 -5.41 -1.04
CA PHE A 134 -8.74 -4.32 -1.88
C PHE A 134 -9.97 -3.63 -1.26
N VAL A 135 -10.00 -2.30 -1.32
CA VAL A 135 -11.17 -1.50 -0.93
C VAL A 135 -11.86 -1.03 -2.21
N PRO A 136 -13.09 -1.50 -2.50
CA PRO A 136 -13.78 -1.14 -3.72
C PRO A 136 -14.18 0.35 -3.69
N GLY A 137 -14.03 1.01 -4.84
CA GLY A 137 -14.39 2.42 -4.96
C GLY A 137 -13.94 3.01 -6.29
N LYS A 138 -14.34 4.26 -6.50
CA LYS A 138 -13.85 5.10 -7.59
C LYS A 138 -12.96 6.19 -6.99
N THR A 139 -11.89 6.54 -7.68
CA THR A 139 -11.05 7.67 -7.29
C THR A 139 -11.74 9.00 -7.57
N ILE A 140 -11.24 10.08 -6.96
CA ILE A 140 -11.67 11.46 -7.28
C ILE A 140 -11.46 11.76 -8.77
N LYS A 141 -10.35 11.29 -9.34
CA LYS A 141 -10.02 11.40 -10.76
C LYS A 141 -11.03 10.66 -11.63
N ASP A 142 -11.37 9.42 -11.30
CA ASP A 142 -12.44 8.68 -12.01
C ASP A 142 -13.76 9.47 -11.99
N PHE A 143 -14.08 10.14 -10.89
CA PHE A 143 -15.30 10.93 -10.78
C PHE A 143 -15.27 12.18 -11.68
N GLN A 144 -14.12 12.87 -11.73
CA GLN A 144 -13.89 14.05 -12.58
C GLN A 144 -13.89 13.69 -14.07
N ASP A 145 -13.20 12.61 -14.46
CA ASP A 145 -13.06 12.16 -15.85
C ASP A 145 -14.42 11.78 -16.48
N HIS A 146 -15.41 11.43 -15.66
CA HIS A 146 -16.79 11.12 -16.09
C HIS A 146 -17.74 12.33 -15.98
N GLY A 147 -17.21 13.54 -15.79
CA GLY A 147 -17.97 14.78 -15.81
C GLY A 147 -18.89 14.98 -14.61
N HIS A 148 -18.67 14.27 -13.50
CA HIS A 148 -19.47 14.42 -12.31
C HIS A 148 -18.99 15.59 -11.45
N THR A 149 -19.94 16.38 -10.93
CA THR A 149 -19.67 17.43 -9.94
C THR A 149 -19.79 16.90 -8.52
N PHE A 150 -18.83 17.27 -7.66
CA PHE A 150 -18.89 16.94 -6.25
C PHE A 150 -20.06 17.65 -5.58
N LYS A 151 -20.85 16.89 -4.82
CA LYS A 151 -21.94 17.41 -4.01
C LYS A 151 -21.42 17.77 -2.61
N ASP A 152 -22.05 18.74 -1.96
CA ASP A 152 -21.74 19.13 -0.57
C ASP A 152 -21.80 17.93 0.40
N GLU A 153 -22.67 16.96 0.12
CA GLU A 153 -22.78 15.70 0.86
C GLU A 153 -21.45 14.92 0.91
N LEU A 154 -20.62 14.99 -0.13
CA LEU A 154 -19.32 14.34 -0.11
C LEU A 154 -18.42 14.95 0.97
N PHE A 155 -18.35 16.28 1.06
CA PHE A 155 -17.54 16.95 2.08
C PHE A 155 -18.04 16.65 3.49
N TYR A 156 -19.35 16.61 3.68
CA TYR A 156 -19.96 16.19 4.94
C TYR A 156 -19.53 14.75 5.31
N ARG A 157 -19.61 13.81 4.37
CA ARG A 157 -19.19 12.42 4.57
C ARG A 157 -17.69 12.28 4.83
N VAL A 158 -16.85 13.07 4.15
CA VAL A 158 -15.40 13.13 4.43
C VAL A 158 -15.16 13.58 5.87
N GLY A 159 -15.87 14.61 6.34
CA GLY A 159 -15.79 15.05 7.73
C GLY A 159 -16.17 13.95 8.73
N GLN A 160 -17.23 13.19 8.46
CA GLN A 160 -17.62 12.04 9.28
C GLN A 160 -16.53 10.95 9.30
N ILE A 161 -15.94 10.63 8.15
CA ILE A 161 -14.86 9.63 8.05
C ILE A 161 -13.64 10.08 8.87
N VAL A 162 -13.22 11.34 8.75
CA VAL A 162 -12.09 11.89 9.53
C VAL A 162 -12.38 11.82 11.02
N ALA A 163 -13.58 12.17 11.47
CA ALA A 163 -13.98 12.07 12.87
C ALA A 163 -13.96 10.62 13.38
N ASN A 164 -14.41 9.66 12.55
CA ASN A 164 -14.39 8.24 12.89
C ASN A 164 -12.97 7.69 13.00
N VAL A 165 -12.09 8.03 12.05
CA VAL A 165 -10.65 7.68 12.11
C VAL A 165 -10.01 8.25 13.37
N ALA A 166 -10.21 9.54 13.65
CA ALA A 166 -9.67 10.16 14.85
C ALA A 166 -10.18 9.51 16.15
N SER A 167 -11.45 9.11 16.17
CA SER A 167 -12.06 8.43 17.33
C SER A 167 -11.47 7.03 17.53
N ALA A 168 -11.35 6.24 16.46
CA ALA A 168 -10.75 4.91 16.50
C ALA A 168 -9.31 4.95 17.05
N LEU A 169 -8.50 5.91 16.59
CA LEU A 169 -7.11 6.06 17.06
C LEU A 169 -7.01 6.54 18.53
N LYS A 170 -7.99 7.31 19.02
CA LYS A 170 -8.02 7.78 20.43
C LYS A 170 -8.32 6.65 21.41
N VAL A 171 -9.26 5.76 21.08
CA VAL A 171 -9.66 4.64 21.95
C VAL A 171 -8.46 3.75 22.27
N GLU A 172 -7.59 3.53 21.30
CA GLU A 172 -6.43 2.65 21.50
C GLU A 172 -5.21 3.34 22.07
N THR A 173 -5.06 4.66 21.92
CA THR A 173 -4.03 5.41 22.65
C THR A 173 -4.23 5.26 24.16
N LEU A 174 -5.48 5.26 24.62
CA LEU A 174 -5.83 5.00 26.03
C LEU A 174 -5.54 3.55 26.44
N VAL A 175 -5.83 2.57 25.57
CA VAL A 175 -5.56 1.14 25.83
C VAL A 175 -4.07 0.80 25.79
N MET A 176 -3.29 1.40 24.88
CA MET A 176 -1.83 1.26 24.81
C MET A 176 -1.15 1.88 26.04
N PHE A 177 -1.64 3.03 26.51
CA PHE A 177 -1.19 3.66 27.75
C PHE A 177 -1.52 2.79 28.98
N LEU A 178 -2.71 2.19 29.04
CA LEU A 178 -3.11 1.26 30.10
C LEU A 178 -2.37 -0.09 30.05
N ARG A 179 -1.82 -0.49 28.87
CA ARG A 179 -1.03 -1.72 28.67
C ARG A 179 0.48 -1.52 28.83
N GLY A 180 0.94 -0.33 29.25
CA GLY A 180 2.36 -0.07 29.51
C GLY A 180 3.23 -0.03 28.25
N ILE A 181 2.65 0.15 27.06
CA ILE A 181 3.41 0.38 25.83
C ILE A 181 3.73 1.88 25.78
N SER A 182 4.87 2.26 26.36
CA SER A 182 5.40 3.61 26.24
C SER A 182 5.99 3.83 24.85
N GLU A 183 5.56 4.92 24.20
CA GLU A 183 6.16 5.52 23.00
C GLU A 183 5.77 4.91 21.64
N VAL A 184 4.51 5.12 21.24
CA VAL A 184 4.24 5.47 19.85
C VAL A 184 3.42 6.76 19.86
N ASN A 185 4.07 7.88 19.55
CA ASN A 185 3.38 9.15 19.42
C ASN A 185 2.64 9.18 18.07
N CYS A 186 1.42 8.63 18.05
CA CYS A 186 0.56 8.52 16.86
C CYS A 186 0.29 9.87 16.18
N SER A 187 0.47 10.99 16.89
CA SER A 187 0.31 12.34 16.32
C SER A 187 1.35 12.69 15.24
N LYS A 188 2.51 12.00 15.20
CA LYS A 188 3.53 12.20 14.15
C LYS A 188 3.24 11.41 12.86
N ILE A 189 2.62 10.23 12.98
CA ILE A 189 2.40 9.31 11.83
C ILE A 189 1.30 9.83 10.89
N VAL A 190 0.36 10.63 11.39
CA VAL A 190 -0.72 11.22 10.56
C VAL A 190 -0.18 12.33 9.62
N LEU A 191 0.95 12.96 9.97
CA LEU A 191 1.56 14.01 9.14
C LEU A 191 2.42 13.45 7.99
N ASP A 192 3.04 12.28 8.16
CA ASP A 192 3.85 11.66 7.11
C ASP A 192 3.01 11.08 5.95
N PHE A 193 1.69 11.02 6.08
CA PHE A 193 0.79 10.67 4.97
C PHE A 193 0.60 11.81 3.95
N TYR A 194 1.04 13.04 4.25
CA TYR A 194 0.84 14.23 3.42
C TYR A 194 2.12 14.98 3.02
N SER A 195 3.31 14.52 3.42
CA SER A 195 4.57 15.17 3.04
C SER A 195 5.66 14.16 2.74
N CYS A 196 5.68 13.70 1.48
CA CYS A 196 6.93 13.52 0.76
C CYS A 196 6.92 14.58 -0.36
N GLU A 197 7.45 15.76 -0.05
CA GLU A 197 7.94 16.71 -1.06
C GLU A 197 9.34 16.30 -1.55
#